data_AF-A0A2N2W071-F1
#
_entry.id   AF-A0A2N2W071-F1
#
_cell.length_a   1.000
_cell.length_b   1.000
_cell.length_c   1.000
_cell.angle_alpha   90.00
_cell.angle_beta   90.00
_cell.angle_gamma   90.00
#
_symmetry.space_group_name_H-M   'P 1'
#
loop_
_entity.id
_entity.type
_entity.pdbx_description
1 polymer ?
#
loop_
_entity_poly.entity_id
_entity_poly.type
_entity_poly.pdbx_seq_one_letter_code
_entity_poly.pdbx_strand_id
1 'polypeptide(L)'
;MENQELNLSEPILTREPIRLNETAIKSLTETRKWTAFFAILGIIFIVLMIIVAVVFIIVLPMMNEQNNMPFPPALFGFIYLIFSAIYILPVIFLMRFTSILRKAITSTDESLMGLAMKNLALHFRTVGIITIAVISLYVMLIIGMLVLGMGMYAGNLIG
;
A
#
# COMPACT_ATOMS: atom_id res chain seq x y z
N MET A 1 -44.82 4.16 -43.98
CA MET A 1 -43.40 4.42 -44.25
C MET A 1 -43.12 5.81 -43.71
N GLU A 2 -43.28 6.06 -42.42
CA GLU A 2 -42.44 5.53 -41.34
C GLU A 2 -40.98 5.59 -41.76
N ASN A 3 -40.32 6.67 -41.35
CA ASN A 3 -38.97 6.70 -40.80
C ASN A 3 -38.86 8.01 -40.04
N GLN A 4 -39.45 7.95 -38.85
CA GLN A 4 -39.18 8.80 -37.70
C GLN A 4 -37.65 8.98 -37.60
N GLU A 5 -37.16 10.18 -37.90
CA GLU A 5 -35.82 10.57 -37.51
C GLU A 5 -35.74 10.41 -35.99
N LEU A 6 -35.12 9.32 -35.57
CA LEU A 6 -34.76 9.06 -34.18
C LEU A 6 -33.88 10.24 -33.75
N ASN A 7 -34.52 11.19 -33.09
CA ASN A 7 -33.87 12.24 -32.33
C ASN A 7 -33.08 11.56 -31.20
N LEU A 8 -31.88 11.08 -31.55
CA LEU A 8 -30.88 10.50 -30.65
C LEU A 8 -30.19 11.59 -29.81
N SER A 9 -30.93 12.63 -29.42
CA SER A 9 -30.56 13.39 -28.22
C SER A 9 -30.87 12.51 -27.02
N GLU A 10 -30.06 11.46 -26.84
CA GLU A 10 -29.80 10.99 -25.49
C GLU A 10 -29.50 12.25 -24.67
N PRO A 11 -30.16 12.45 -23.52
CA PRO A 11 -29.80 13.53 -22.65
C PRO A 11 -28.36 13.25 -22.23
N ILE A 12 -27.39 13.91 -22.90
CA ILE A 12 -26.02 13.97 -22.44
C ILE A 12 -26.20 14.43 -21.00
N LEU A 13 -25.94 13.54 -20.03
CA LEU A 13 -26.09 13.85 -18.62
C LEU A 13 -25.07 14.96 -18.34
N THR A 14 -25.45 16.21 -18.58
CA THR A 14 -24.72 17.40 -18.16
C THR A 14 -24.88 17.44 -16.66
N ARG A 15 -24.21 16.52 -15.97
CA ARG A 15 -24.08 16.56 -14.52
C ARG A 15 -23.42 17.90 -14.24
N GLU A 16 -24.12 18.75 -13.51
CA GLU A 16 -23.49 19.98 -13.01
C GLU A 16 -22.18 19.61 -12.32
N PRO A 17 -21.09 20.32 -12.60
CA PRO A 17 -19.80 20.04 -11.98
C PRO A 17 -19.95 20.19 -10.46
N ILE A 18 -19.49 19.19 -9.72
CA ILE A 18 -19.53 19.21 -8.26
C ILE A 18 -18.61 20.34 -7.78
N ARG A 19 -19.20 21.36 -7.14
CA ARG A 19 -18.45 22.46 -6.54
C ARG A 19 -18.15 22.15 -5.07
N LEU A 20 -16.90 22.32 -4.68
CA LEU A 20 -16.48 22.12 -3.29
C LEU A 20 -16.89 23.33 -2.45
N ASN A 21 -17.64 23.10 -1.38
CA ASN A 21 -17.96 24.13 -0.40
C ASN A 21 -16.79 24.34 0.60
N GLU A 22 -16.88 25.37 1.43
CA GLU A 22 -15.85 25.70 2.41
C GLU A 22 -15.57 24.56 3.39
N THR A 23 -16.61 23.83 3.80
CA THR A 23 -16.47 22.66 4.69
C THR A 23 -15.60 21.59 4.05
N ALA A 24 -15.85 21.25 2.79
CA ALA A 24 -15.07 20.26 2.05
C ALA A 24 -13.60 20.69 1.92
N ILE A 25 -13.35 21.95 1.58
CA ILE A 25 -11.99 22.49 1.47
C ILE A 25 -11.25 22.46 2.81
N LYS A 26 -11.93 22.81 3.91
CA LYS A 26 -11.37 22.75 5.27
C LYS A 26 -11.00 21.31 5.64
N SER A 27 -11.91 20.36 5.43
CA SER A 27 -11.66 18.94 5.71
C SER A 27 -10.53 18.38 4.85
N LEU A 28 -10.50 18.68 3.56
CA LEU A 28 -9.40 18.26 2.67
C LEU A 28 -8.06 18.84 3.12
N THR A 29 -8.03 20.08 3.60
CA THR A 29 -6.83 20.71 4.14
C THR A 29 -6.34 20.02 5.40
N GLU A 30 -7.24 19.58 6.27
CA GLU A 30 -6.92 18.81 7.46
C GLU A 30 -6.42 17.40 7.11
N THR A 31 -7.15 16.68 6.25
CA THR A 31 -6.73 15.38 5.72
C THR A 31 -5.33 15.48 5.13
N ARG A 32 -5.06 16.49 4.31
CA ARG A 32 -3.73 16.73 3.72
C ARG A 32 -2.62 16.82 4.76
N LYS A 33 -2.85 17.47 5.91
CA LYS A 33 -1.85 17.59 6.99
C LYS A 33 -1.58 16.23 7.64
N TRP A 34 -2.64 15.47 7.95
CA TRP A 34 -2.51 14.10 8.49
C TRP A 34 -1.81 13.18 7.49
N THR A 35 -2.19 13.25 6.22
CA THR A 35 -1.59 12.46 5.16
C THR A 35 -0.10 12.77 4.98
N ALA A 36 0.31 14.04 5.14
CA ALA A 36 1.72 14.42 5.16
C ALA A 36 2.47 13.78 6.33
N PHE A 37 1.88 13.78 7.51
CA PHE A 37 2.45 13.13 8.70
C PHE A 37 2.62 11.62 8.48
N PHE A 38 1.60 10.93 7.95
CA PHE A 38 1.69 9.51 7.62
C PHE A 38 2.72 9.22 6.52
N ALA A 39 2.92 10.13 5.57
CA ALA A 39 3.96 9.96 4.56
C ALA A 39 5.36 9.99 5.19
N ILE A 40 5.63 10.90 6.13
CA ILE A 40 6.89 10.96 6.87
C ILE A 40 7.08 9.68 7.69
N LEU A 41 6.04 9.24 8.40
CA LEU A 41 6.08 8.00 9.18
C LEU A 41 6.37 6.78 8.30
N GLY A 42 5.80 6.72 7.09
CA GLY A 42 6.06 5.67 6.12
C GLY A 42 7.52 5.63 5.67
N ILE A 43 8.17 6.79 5.46
CA ILE A 43 9.60 6.86 5.13
C ILE A 43 10.44 6.33 6.29
N ILE A 44 10.14 6.75 7.53
CA ILE A 44 10.84 6.27 8.72
C ILE A 44 10.72 4.75 8.83
N PHE A 45 9.52 4.21 8.60
CA PHE A 45 9.28 2.77 8.63
C PHE A 45 10.11 2.03 7.57
N ILE A 46 10.17 2.54 6.34
CA ILE A 46 11.00 1.96 5.26
C ILE A 46 12.48 1.93 5.65
N VAL A 47 13.00 3.03 6.23
CA VAL A 47 14.40 3.09 6.69
C VAL A 47 14.66 2.05 7.79
N LEU A 48 13.76 1.93 8.76
CA LEU A 48 13.86 0.91 9.81
C LEU A 48 13.82 -0.51 9.24
N MET A 49 12.98 -0.79 8.24
CA MET A 49 12.96 -2.09 7.56
C MET A 49 14.28 -2.42 6.88
N ILE A 50 14.94 -1.44 6.26
CA ILE A 50 16.25 -1.62 5.63
C ILE A 50 17.31 -1.93 6.68
N ILE A 51 17.29 -1.25 7.83
CA ILE A 51 18.22 -1.53 8.94
C ILE A 51 18.02 -2.97 9.43
N VAL A 52 16.78 -3.40 9.63
CA VAL A 52 16.46 -4.78 10.00
C VAL A 52 16.95 -5.76 8.93
N ALA A 53 16.74 -5.48 7.64
CA ALA A 53 17.24 -6.33 6.56
C ALA A 53 18.77 -6.52 6.62
N VAL A 54 19.53 -5.44 6.87
CA VAL A 54 20.99 -5.49 7.02
C VAL A 54 21.40 -6.33 8.23
N VAL A 55 20.71 -6.21 9.36
CA VAL A 55 20.96 -7.03 10.55
C VAL A 55 20.79 -8.52 10.22
N PHE A 56 19.74 -8.89 9.49
CA PHE A 56 19.49 -10.29 9.11
C PHE A 56 20.48 -10.83 8.07
N ILE A 57 20.98 -9.99 7.16
CA ILE A 57 21.92 -10.40 6.11
C ILE A 57 23.35 -10.50 6.63
N ILE A 58 23.79 -9.56 7.47
CA ILE A 58 25.21 -9.41 7.83
C ILE A 58 25.44 -9.81 9.29
N VAL A 59 24.69 -9.21 10.23
CA VAL A 59 24.99 -9.30 11.66
C VAL A 59 24.65 -10.69 12.20
N LEU A 60 23.46 -11.21 11.91
CA LEU A 60 23.01 -12.50 12.46
C LEU A 60 23.87 -13.69 12.00
N PRO A 61 24.29 -13.81 10.72
CA PRO A 61 25.19 -14.89 10.30
C PRO A 61 26.56 -14.85 10.98
N MET A 62 27.09 -13.67 11.33
CA MET A 62 28.38 -13.53 12.03
C MET A 62 28.31 -13.93 13.50
N MET A 63 27.12 -13.84 14.11
CA MET A 63 26.92 -14.12 15.54
C MET A 63 26.54 -15.57 15.83
N ASN A 64 26.16 -16.35 14.81
CA ASN A 64 25.52 -17.64 15.05
C ASN A 64 26.15 -18.79 14.25
N GLU A 65 27.14 -19.46 14.85
CA GLU A 65 27.65 -20.75 14.34
C GLU A 65 26.66 -21.92 14.57
N GLN A 66 25.68 -21.75 15.46
CA GLN A 66 24.73 -22.79 15.87
C GLN A 66 23.28 -22.39 15.55
N ASN A 67 23.06 -21.93 14.31
CA ASN A 67 21.74 -21.49 13.86
C ASN A 67 20.78 -22.69 13.74
N ASN A 68 19.99 -22.93 14.79
CA ASN A 68 18.87 -23.90 14.79
C ASN A 68 17.62 -23.36 14.05
N MET A 69 17.74 -22.26 13.29
CA MET A 69 16.63 -21.79 12.47
C MET A 69 16.42 -22.74 11.27
N PRO A 70 15.17 -23.08 10.94
CA PRO A 70 14.88 -23.94 9.80
C PRO A 70 15.25 -23.31 8.45
N PHE A 71 15.49 -21.99 8.40
CA PHE A 71 15.90 -21.27 7.21
C PHE A 71 17.07 -20.31 7.49
N PRO A 72 17.93 -20.02 6.50
CA PRO A 72 19.02 -19.06 6.64
C PRO A 72 18.51 -17.65 7.00
N PRO A 73 19.08 -16.96 8.01
CA PRO A 73 18.67 -15.59 8.39
C PRO A 73 18.73 -14.59 7.23
N ALA A 74 19.72 -14.74 6.34
CA ALA A 74 19.88 -13.88 5.17
C ALA A 74 18.65 -13.89 4.25
N LEU A 75 17.93 -15.02 4.14
CA LEU A 75 16.70 -15.12 3.36
C LEU A 75 15.64 -14.13 3.86
N PHE A 76 15.45 -14.06 5.18
CA PHE A 76 14.52 -13.11 5.78
C PHE A 76 14.95 -11.67 5.52
N GLY A 77 16.25 -11.37 5.62
CA GLY A 77 16.76 -10.04 5.32
C GLY A 77 16.50 -9.60 3.87
N PHE A 78 16.71 -10.49 2.88
CA PHE A 78 16.35 -10.20 1.49
C PHE A 78 14.85 -9.97 1.29
N ILE A 79 14.00 -10.76 1.95
CA ILE A 79 12.55 -10.56 1.94
C ILE A 79 12.19 -9.17 2.47
N TYR A 80 12.74 -8.78 3.64
CA TYR A 80 12.52 -7.45 4.21
C TYR A 80 12.99 -6.32 3.29
N LEU A 81 14.08 -6.52 2.55
CA LEU A 81 14.59 -5.56 1.58
C LEU A 81 13.66 -5.41 0.36
N ILE A 82 13.09 -6.50 -0.13
CA ILE A 82 12.09 -6.47 -1.22
C ILE A 82 10.82 -5.75 -0.75
N PHE A 83 10.33 -6.09 0.45
CA PHE A 83 9.16 -5.43 1.00
C PHE A 83 9.39 -3.93 1.20
N SER A 84 10.54 -3.51 1.71
CA SER A 84 10.84 -2.09 1.88
C SER A 84 10.78 -1.34 0.55
N ALA A 85 11.30 -1.92 -0.54
CA ALA A 85 11.18 -1.36 -1.88
C ALA A 85 9.73 -1.24 -2.36
N ILE A 86 8.89 -2.25 -2.09
CA ILE A 86 7.46 -2.23 -2.42
C ILE A 86 6.72 -1.14 -1.63
N TYR A 87 7.03 -0.97 -0.34
CA TYR A 87 6.40 0.03 0.53
C TYR A 87 6.75 1.48 0.16
N ILE A 88 7.81 1.73 -0.61
CA ILE A 88 8.11 3.06 -1.14
C ILE A 88 6.97 3.58 -2.03
N LEU A 89 6.36 2.71 -2.84
CA LEU A 89 5.31 3.10 -3.80
C LEU A 89 4.09 3.80 -3.14
N PRO A 90 3.40 3.20 -2.14
CA PRO A 90 2.26 3.85 -1.50
C PRO A 90 2.65 5.16 -0.81
N VAL A 91 3.86 5.26 -0.25
CA VAL A 91 4.36 6.48 0.41
C VAL A 91 4.58 7.61 -0.60
N ILE A 92 5.10 7.31 -1.80
CA ILE A 92 5.26 8.30 -2.88
C ILE A 92 3.90 8.89 -3.27
N PHE A 93 2.86 8.07 -3.43
CA PHE A 93 1.53 8.58 -3.79
C PHE A 93 0.95 9.49 -2.72
N LEU A 94 1.23 9.19 -1.45
CA LEU A 94 0.82 9.98 -0.30
C LEU A 94 1.49 11.37 -0.28
N MET A 95 2.80 11.42 -0.57
CA MET A 95 3.55 12.67 -0.73
C MET A 95 3.06 13.50 -1.92
N ARG A 96 2.77 12.85 -3.06
CA ARG A 96 2.24 13.52 -4.25
C ARG A 96 0.86 14.10 -4.00
N PHE A 97 -0.04 13.32 -3.40
CA PHE A 97 -1.37 13.81 -2.98
C PHE A 97 -1.25 15.07 -2.14
N THR A 98 -0.41 15.02 -1.10
CA THR A 98 -0.21 16.14 -0.17
C THR A 98 0.26 17.41 -0.89
N SER A 99 1.22 17.26 -1.81
CA SER A 99 1.83 18.39 -2.53
C SER A 99 0.88 18.97 -3.59
N ILE A 100 0.19 18.11 -4.34
CA ILE A 100 -0.73 18.52 -5.41
C ILE A 100 -2.00 19.12 -4.81
N LEU A 101 -2.56 18.52 -3.75
CA LEU A 101 -3.76 19.03 -3.10
C LEU A 101 -3.55 20.43 -2.51
N ARG A 102 -2.36 20.69 -1.95
CA ARG A 102 -2.03 22.05 -1.49
C ARG A 102 -2.09 23.05 -2.63
N LYS A 103 -1.49 22.73 -3.78
CA LYS A 103 -1.51 23.60 -4.97
C LYS A 103 -2.94 23.81 -5.47
N ALA A 104 -3.70 22.72 -5.64
CA ALA A 104 -5.09 22.75 -6.10
C ALA A 104 -5.98 23.68 -5.28
N ILE A 105 -5.87 23.63 -3.93
CA ILE A 105 -6.66 24.48 -3.03
C ILE A 105 -6.23 25.95 -3.13
N THR A 106 -4.94 26.24 -3.26
CA THR A 106 -4.44 27.64 -3.32
C THR A 106 -4.68 28.29 -4.67
N SER A 107 -4.62 27.54 -5.77
CA SER A 107 -4.83 28.05 -7.13
C SER A 107 -6.26 27.88 -7.65
N THR A 108 -7.15 27.26 -6.86
CA THR A 108 -8.53 26.94 -7.27
C THR A 108 -8.58 26.19 -8.61
N ASP A 109 -7.61 25.30 -8.84
CA ASP A 109 -7.44 24.58 -10.10
C ASP A 109 -8.10 23.20 -10.01
N GLU A 110 -9.22 23.05 -10.72
CA GLU A 110 -10.01 21.80 -10.75
C GLU A 110 -9.22 20.62 -11.33
N SER A 111 -8.31 20.86 -12.27
CA SER A 111 -7.48 19.80 -12.88
C SER A 111 -6.49 19.23 -11.85
N LEU A 112 -5.87 20.11 -11.05
CA LEU A 112 -4.98 19.70 -9.97
C LEU A 112 -5.75 19.01 -8.84
N MET A 113 -6.99 19.41 -8.57
CA MET A 113 -7.85 18.75 -7.60
C MET A 113 -8.14 17.30 -8.01
N GLY A 114 -8.54 17.09 -9.28
CA GLY A 114 -8.73 15.74 -9.84
C GLY A 114 -7.46 14.89 -9.77
N LEU A 115 -6.31 15.49 -10.09
CA LEU A 115 -5.01 14.80 -10.01
C LEU A 115 -4.63 14.44 -8.56
N ALA A 116 -4.92 15.30 -7.59
CA ALA A 116 -4.72 14.99 -6.18
C ALA A 116 -5.57 13.78 -5.79
N MET A 117 -6.87 13.80 -6.05
CA MET A 117 -7.78 12.69 -5.73
C MET A 117 -7.35 11.38 -6.42
N LYS A 118 -6.86 11.45 -7.66
CA LYS A 118 -6.29 10.30 -8.36
C LYS A 118 -5.08 9.69 -7.63
N ASN A 119 -4.17 10.52 -7.09
CA ASN A 119 -3.03 10.02 -6.32
C ASN A 119 -3.48 9.36 -5.00
N LEU A 120 -4.51 9.91 -4.35
CA LEU A 120 -5.09 9.28 -3.15
C LEU A 120 -5.72 7.92 -3.47
N ALA A 121 -6.47 7.83 -4.56
CA ALA A 121 -7.04 6.56 -5.02
C ALA A 121 -5.95 5.53 -5.36
N LEU A 122 -4.85 5.98 -5.98
CA LEU A 122 -3.72 5.12 -6.31
C LEU A 122 -2.99 4.61 -5.07
N HIS A 123 -2.87 5.42 -4.01
CA HIS A 123 -2.37 4.98 -2.72
C HIS A 123 -3.22 3.81 -2.17
N PHE A 124 -4.53 3.98 -2.02
CA PHE A 124 -5.40 2.93 -1.48
C PHE A 124 -5.45 1.69 -2.36
N ARG A 125 -5.42 1.85 -3.69
CA ARG A 125 -5.33 0.71 -4.61
C ARG A 125 -4.04 -0.07 -4.40
N THR A 126 -2.91 0.62 -4.29
CA THR A 126 -1.60 -0.02 -4.09
C THR A 126 -1.53 -0.74 -2.74
N VAL A 127 -1.95 -0.07 -1.66
CA VAL A 127 -2.02 -0.68 -0.33
C VAL A 127 -2.94 -1.89 -0.34
N GLY A 128 -4.12 -1.81 -0.97
CA GLY A 128 -5.06 -2.93 -1.06
C GLY A 128 -4.46 -4.16 -1.76
N ILE A 129 -3.75 -3.97 -2.88
CA ILE A 129 -3.06 -5.07 -3.59
C ILE A 129 -1.98 -5.70 -2.69
N ILE A 130 -1.17 -4.88 -2.01
CA ILE A 130 -0.14 -5.35 -1.08
C ILE A 130 -0.78 -6.14 0.06
N THR A 131 -1.87 -5.64 0.64
CA THR A 131 -2.60 -6.30 1.73
C THR A 131 -3.14 -7.67 1.30
N ILE A 132 -3.77 -7.78 0.12
CA ILE A 132 -4.27 -9.06 -0.40
C ILE A 132 -3.11 -10.06 -0.60
N ALA A 133 -1.98 -9.61 -1.14
CA ALA A 133 -0.80 -10.46 -1.33
C ALA A 133 -0.25 -10.98 0.01
N VAL A 134 -0.13 -10.12 1.02
CA VAL A 134 0.34 -10.50 2.37
C VAL A 134 -0.63 -11.46 3.05
N ILE A 135 -1.94 -11.21 2.98
CA ILE A 135 -2.95 -12.11 3.54
C ILE A 135 -2.86 -13.49 2.87
N SER A 136 -2.71 -13.55 1.55
CA SER A 136 -2.57 -14.81 0.81
C SER A 136 -1.34 -15.59 1.26
N LEU A 137 -0.21 -14.90 1.47
CA LEU A 137 1.01 -15.51 2.00
C LEU A 137 0.80 -16.06 3.42
N TYR A 138 0.13 -15.32 4.31
CA TYR A 138 -0.16 -15.77 5.67
C TYR A 138 -1.05 -17.02 5.70
N VAL A 139 -2.09 -17.08 4.86
CA VAL A 139 -2.95 -18.27 4.76
C VAL A 139 -2.13 -19.48 4.32
N MET A 140 -1.27 -19.33 3.32
CA MET A 140 -0.40 -20.41 2.84
C MET A 140 0.59 -20.88 3.92
N LEU A 141 1.19 -19.96 4.66
CA LEU A 141 2.11 -20.28 5.77
C LEU A 141 1.39 -21.02 6.91
N ILE A 142 0.20 -20.59 7.30
CA ILE A 142 -0.58 -21.25 8.37
C ILE A 142 -0.92 -22.69 7.97
N ILE A 143 -1.42 -22.90 6.74
CA ILE A 143 -1.73 -24.24 6.24
C ILE A 143 -0.47 -25.11 6.22
N GLY A 144 0.65 -24.57 5.71
CA GLY A 144 1.93 -25.27 5.68
C GLY A 144 2.41 -25.69 7.08
N MET A 145 2.33 -24.78 8.06
CA MET A 145 2.71 -25.08 9.45
C MET A 145 1.81 -26.15 10.08
N LEU A 146 0.50 -26.13 9.82
CA LEU A 146 -0.42 -27.15 10.33
C LEU A 146 -0.10 -28.55 9.77
N VAL A 147 0.13 -28.65 8.46
CA VAL A 147 0.44 -29.93 7.81
C VAL A 147 1.80 -30.48 8.28
N LEU A 148 2.83 -29.64 8.30
CA LEU A 148 4.18 -30.04 8.74
C LEU A 148 4.21 -30.38 10.24
N GLY A 149 3.53 -29.58 11.08
CA GLY A 149 3.44 -29.80 12.52
C GLY A 149 2.74 -31.12 12.87
N MET A 150 1.63 -31.44 12.19
CA MET A 150 0.95 -32.73 12.38
C MET A 150 1.81 -33.92 11.93
N GLY A 151 2.56 -33.78 10.83
CA GLY A 151 3.48 -34.82 10.36
C GLY A 151 4.59 -35.13 11.37
N MET A 152 5.18 -34.10 11.99
CA MET A 152 6.19 -34.27 13.03
C MET A 152 5.62 -34.91 14.31
N TYR A 153 4.40 -34.53 14.73
CA TYR A 153 3.74 -35.13 15.89
C TYR A 153 3.41 -36.61 15.67
N ALA A 154 2.88 -36.97 14.49
CA ALA A 154 2.57 -38.36 14.16
C ALA A 154 3.84 -39.23 14.11
N GLY A 155 4.95 -38.70 13.57
CA GLY A 155 6.24 -39.41 13.51
C GLY A 155 6.84 -39.77 14.87
N ASN A 156 6.66 -38.93 15.89
CA ASN A 156 7.14 -39.21 17.25
C ASN A 156 6.29 -40.23 18.03
N LEU A 157 5.08 -40.57 17.57
CA LEU A 157 4.20 -41.54 18.24
C LEU A 157 4.36 -42.98 17.72
N ILE A 158 5.00 -43.14 16.55
CA ILE A 158 5.23 -44.43 15.88
C ILE A 158 6.71 -44.85 15.86
N GLY A 159 7.59 -44.04 16.45
CA GLY A 159 9.03 -44.28 16.58
C GLY A 159 9.46 -44.77 17.95
#